data_AF-A0AA41BL94-F1
#
_entry.id   AF-A0AA41BL94-F1
#
_cell.length_a   1.000
_cell.length_b   1.000
_cell.length_c   1.000
_cell.angle_alpha   90.00
_cell.angle_beta   90.00
_cell.angle_gamma   90.00
#
_symmetry.space_group_name_H-M   'P 1'
#
loop_
_entity.id
_entity.type
_entity.pdbx_description
1 polymer ?
#
loop_
_entity_poly.entity_id
_entity_poly.type
_entity_poly.pdbx_seq_one_letter_code
_entity_poly.pdbx_strand_id
1 'polypeptide(L)'
;MAFRFPQIILFLLAAILFCPSSYAEQKPTAAQEARKTAVEVAVEGMSRAAVAGSTKISLGDKATLKLPEGCTWIPAKEEAVFMREIGNYVDDEYFYGLVFKKEMNGFISIEYDDSG
;
A
#
# COMPACT_ATOMS: atom_id res chain seq x y z
N MET A 1 -42.40 -52.87 1.40
CA MET A 1 -41.68 -51.77 2.08
C MET A 1 -40.75 -51.13 1.06
N ALA A 2 -41.23 -50.15 0.29
CA ALA A 2 -40.48 -49.57 -0.83
C ALA A 2 -39.78 -48.27 -0.38
N PHE A 3 -38.45 -48.30 -0.34
CA PHE A 3 -37.59 -47.19 0.08
C PHE A 3 -37.74 -46.01 -0.90
N ARG A 4 -38.39 -44.92 -0.46
CA ARG A 4 -38.56 -43.65 -1.23
C ARG A 4 -37.31 -42.76 -1.13
N PHE A 5 -36.11 -43.33 -1.20
CA PHE A 5 -34.85 -42.62 -1.02
C PHE A 5 -34.36 -41.73 -2.19
N PRO A 6 -34.65 -41.99 -3.48
CA PRO A 6 -33.98 -41.24 -4.55
C PRO A 6 -34.60 -39.84 -4.81
N GLN A 7 -35.86 -39.61 -4.44
CA GLN A 7 -36.52 -38.31 -4.63
C GLN A 7 -36.09 -37.26 -3.60
N ILE A 8 -35.81 -37.66 -2.36
CA ILE A 8 -35.39 -36.72 -1.29
C ILE A 8 -33.99 -36.15 -1.58
N ILE A 9 -33.10 -36.97 -2.13
CA ILE A 9 -31.73 -36.55 -2.50
C ILE A 9 -31.76 -35.58 -3.69
N LEU A 10 -32.65 -35.81 -4.67
CA LEU A 10 -32.77 -34.94 -5.84
C LEU A 10 -33.37 -33.55 -5.48
N PHE A 11 -34.28 -33.48 -4.50
CA PHE A 11 -34.80 -32.21 -4.00
C PHE A 11 -33.79 -31.42 -3.15
N LEU A 12 -32.91 -32.09 -2.40
CA LEU A 12 -31.85 -31.44 -1.62
C LEU A 12 -30.73 -30.84 -2.49
N LEU A 13 -30.40 -31.47 -3.62
CA LEU A 13 -29.39 -30.96 -4.54
C LEU A 13 -29.84 -29.69 -5.30
N ALA A 14 -31.15 -29.58 -5.60
CA ALA A 14 -31.70 -28.43 -6.32
C ALA A 14 -31.78 -27.15 -5.46
N ALA A 15 -31.81 -27.27 -4.13
CA ALA A 15 -31.91 -26.11 -3.22
C ALA A 15 -30.58 -25.36 -3.04
N ILE A 16 -29.43 -25.99 -3.32
CA ILE A 16 -28.10 -25.38 -3.15
C ILE A 16 -27.72 -24.52 -4.37
N LEU A 17 -28.29 -24.81 -5.54
CA LEU A 17 -28.03 -24.11 -6.81
C LEU A 17 -28.80 -22.79 -6.98
N PHE A 18 -29.71 -22.47 -6.06
CA PHE A 18 -30.56 -21.27 -6.13
C PHE A 18 -30.41 -20.36 -4.90
N CYS A 19 -29.20 -20.29 -4.33
CA CYS A 19 -28.84 -19.20 -3.44
C CYS A 19 -28.39 -18.02 -4.31
N PRO A 20 -29.19 -16.96 -4.52
CA PRO A 20 -28.66 -15.72 -5.06
C PRO A 20 -27.66 -15.20 -4.03
N SER A 21 -26.35 -15.35 -4.33
CA SER A 21 -25.29 -14.63 -3.62
C SER A 21 -25.57 -13.15 -3.79
N SER A 22 -26.36 -12.59 -2.88
CA SER A 22 -26.48 -11.15 -2.74
C SER A 22 -25.15 -10.70 -2.16
N TYR A 23 -24.25 -10.23 -3.02
CA TYR A 23 -23.13 -9.40 -2.59
C TYR A 23 -23.75 -8.13 -2.01
N ALA A 24 -23.93 -8.10 -0.69
CA ALA A 24 -24.21 -6.85 0.00
C ALA A 24 -22.92 -6.03 -0.02
N GLU A 25 -22.94 -4.83 -0.58
CA GLU A 25 -21.86 -3.86 -0.40
C GLU A 25 -21.73 -3.58 1.10
N GLN A 26 -20.69 -4.14 1.70
CA GLN A 26 -20.42 -3.94 3.11
C GLN A 26 -19.85 -2.53 3.27
N LYS A 27 -20.62 -1.64 3.93
CA LYS A 27 -20.14 -0.29 4.24
C LYS A 27 -18.79 -0.37 4.96
N PRO A 28 -17.81 0.49 4.61
CA PRO A 28 -16.56 0.57 5.34
C PRO A 28 -16.83 0.72 6.83
N THR A 29 -16.07 -0.01 7.65
CA THR A 29 -16.07 0.20 9.09
C THR A 29 -15.42 1.54 9.41
N ALA A 30 -15.74 2.12 10.57
CA ALA A 30 -15.10 3.35 11.04
C ALA A 30 -13.55 3.24 11.07
N ALA A 31 -13.02 2.05 11.36
CA ALA A 31 -11.58 1.79 11.34
C ALA A 31 -10.99 1.84 9.91
N GLN A 32 -11.73 1.36 8.90
CA GLN A 32 -11.31 1.46 7.50
C GLN A 32 -11.34 2.90 7.00
N GLU A 33 -12.36 3.67 7.39
CA GLU A 33 -12.44 5.10 7.07
C GLU A 33 -11.29 5.88 7.71
N ALA A 34 -11.02 5.66 8.99
CA ALA A 34 -9.91 6.31 9.69
C ALA A 34 -8.55 6.02 9.03
N ARG A 35 -8.30 4.75 8.62
CA ARG A 35 -7.07 4.39 7.89
C ARG A 35 -6.98 5.11 6.54
N LYS A 36 -8.08 5.19 5.80
CA LYS A 36 -8.10 5.91 4.51
C LYS A 36 -7.74 7.38 4.70
N THR A 37 -8.31 8.04 5.70
CA THR A 37 -7.97 9.42 6.04
C THR A 37 -6.51 9.57 6.47
N ALA A 38 -5.96 8.64 7.25
CA ALA A 38 -4.55 8.67 7.64
C ALA A 38 -3.61 8.55 6.42
N VAL A 39 -3.91 7.66 5.48
CA VAL A 39 -3.17 7.54 4.22
C VAL A 39 -3.26 8.83 3.40
N GLU A 40 -4.44 9.44 3.28
CA GLU A 40 -4.61 10.71 2.55
C GLU A 40 -3.76 11.84 3.15
N VAL A 41 -3.77 11.98 4.48
CA VAL A 41 -2.93 12.96 5.19
C VAL A 41 -1.44 12.69 4.96
N ALA A 42 -1.02 11.42 4.96
CA ALA A 42 0.37 11.05 4.68
C ALA A 42 0.77 11.41 3.24
N VAL A 43 -0.12 11.18 2.26
CA VAL A 43 0.10 11.58 0.86
C VAL A 43 0.23 13.10 0.71
N GLU A 44 -0.59 13.89 1.41
CA GLU A 44 -0.44 15.35 1.42
C GLU A 44 0.87 15.80 2.08
N GLY A 45 1.31 15.10 3.13
CA GLY A 45 2.62 15.29 3.74
C GLY A 45 3.76 15.10 2.73
N MET A 46 3.78 13.94 2.06
CA MET A 46 4.75 13.62 1.02
C MET A 46 4.73 14.64 -0.13
N SER A 47 3.55 15.03 -0.62
CA SER A 47 3.44 15.99 -1.72
C SER A 47 4.00 17.36 -1.38
N ARG A 48 3.94 17.79 -0.10
CA ARG A 48 4.51 19.07 0.35
C ARG A 48 6.02 19.01 0.51
N ALA A 49 6.55 17.85 0.93
CA ALA A 49 7.98 17.64 1.14
C ALA A 49 8.73 17.20 -0.13
N ALA A 50 8.00 16.85 -1.19
CA ALA A 50 8.55 16.40 -2.45
C ALA A 50 9.53 17.42 -3.07
N VAL A 51 10.71 16.93 -3.44
CA VAL A 51 11.75 17.70 -4.10
C VAL A 51 11.90 17.21 -5.53
N ALA A 52 11.72 18.11 -6.50
CA ALA A 52 11.90 17.79 -7.91
C ALA A 52 13.38 17.52 -8.26
N GLY A 53 13.57 16.75 -9.32
CA GLY A 53 14.85 16.39 -9.91
C GLY A 53 15.71 17.55 -10.41
N SER A 54 16.83 17.20 -11.04
CA SER A 54 17.91 18.13 -11.38
C SER A 54 18.55 18.78 -10.15
N THR A 55 18.59 18.03 -9.04
CA THR A 55 19.12 18.47 -7.75
C THR A 55 20.06 17.44 -7.14
N LYS A 56 20.79 17.84 -6.10
CA LYS A 56 21.63 16.95 -5.29
C LYS A 56 21.04 16.83 -3.89
N ILE A 57 20.82 15.60 -3.44
CA ILE A 57 20.29 15.28 -2.11
C ILE A 57 21.40 14.64 -1.28
N SER A 58 21.63 15.14 -0.06
CA SER A 58 22.51 14.47 0.90
C SER A 58 21.75 13.33 1.56
N LEU A 59 22.33 12.13 1.54
CA LEU A 59 21.82 10.96 2.25
C LEU A 59 22.63 10.83 3.55
N GLY A 60 22.29 11.68 4.52
CA GLY A 60 23.08 11.83 5.75
C GLY A 60 24.53 12.21 5.46
N ASP A 61 25.46 11.54 6.16
CA ASP A 61 26.91 11.62 5.96
C ASP A 61 27.47 10.52 5.03
N LYS A 62 26.61 9.62 4.52
CA LYS A 62 27.03 8.42 3.79
C LYS A 62 27.19 8.64 2.29
N ALA A 63 26.28 9.38 1.67
CA ALA A 63 26.26 9.53 0.22
C ALA A 63 25.60 10.82 -0.26
N THR A 64 25.76 11.12 -1.55
CA THR A 64 25.01 12.17 -2.25
C THR A 64 24.29 11.57 -3.45
N LEU A 65 22.97 11.67 -3.46
CA LEU A 65 22.14 11.31 -4.60
C LEU A 65 22.08 12.47 -5.59
N LYS A 66 22.53 12.23 -6.83
CA LYS A 66 22.28 13.13 -7.95
C LYS A 66 20.93 12.75 -8.55
N LEU A 67 19.88 13.49 -8.22
CA LEU A 67 18.52 13.19 -8.64
C LEU A 67 18.31 13.65 -10.10
N PRO A 68 18.05 12.75 -11.06
CA PRO A 68 17.85 13.11 -12.46
C PRO A 68 16.61 13.97 -12.66
N GLU A 69 16.56 14.70 -13.77
CA GLU A 69 15.34 15.39 -14.21
C GLU A 69 14.18 14.40 -14.39
N GLY A 70 12.96 14.83 -14.05
CA GLY A 70 11.76 14.00 -14.14
C GLY A 70 11.58 12.99 -12.99
N CYS A 71 12.56 12.89 -12.08
CA CYS A 71 12.40 12.18 -10.81
C CYS A 71 11.98 13.16 -9.70
N THR A 72 11.36 12.62 -8.66
CA THR A 72 10.98 13.32 -7.43
C THR A 72 11.53 12.55 -6.25
N TRP A 73 12.17 13.23 -5.33
CA TRP A 73 12.61 12.66 -4.05
C TRP A 73 11.67 13.09 -2.94
N ILE A 74 11.39 12.19 -2.00
CA ILE A 74 10.59 12.48 -0.81
C ILE A 74 11.43 12.11 0.42
N PRO A 75 11.62 13.04 1.38
CA PRO A 75 12.42 12.76 2.57
C PRO A 75 11.86 11.64 3.45
N ALA A 76 12.76 10.93 4.13
CA ALA A 76 12.45 9.83 5.04
C ALA A 76 11.33 10.16 6.05
N LYS A 77 11.31 11.37 6.61
CA LYS A 77 10.35 11.73 7.66
C LYS A 77 8.90 11.61 7.19
N GLU A 78 8.55 12.27 6.09
CA GLU A 78 7.16 12.29 5.59
C GLU A 78 6.77 10.94 4.97
N GLU A 79 7.74 10.24 4.40
CA GLU A 79 7.46 9.04 3.65
C GLU A 79 7.47 7.77 4.51
N ALA A 80 8.24 7.73 5.60
CA ALA A 80 8.12 6.69 6.62
C ALA A 80 6.71 6.63 7.22
N VAL A 81 6.03 7.77 7.35
CA VAL A 81 4.62 7.84 7.78
C VAL A 81 3.74 7.14 6.74
N PHE A 82 3.85 7.51 5.47
CA PHE A 82 3.07 6.88 4.40
C PHE A 82 3.28 5.37 4.33
N MET A 83 4.53 4.92 4.36
CA MET A 83 4.90 3.50 4.32
C MET A 83 4.24 2.72 5.47
N ARG A 84 4.27 3.26 6.69
CA ARG A 84 3.64 2.63 7.84
C ARG A 84 2.12 2.57 7.72
N GLU A 85 1.48 3.62 7.19
CA GLU A 85 0.02 3.63 6.96
C GLU A 85 -0.45 2.59 5.94
N ILE A 86 0.40 2.27 4.95
CA ILE A 86 0.13 1.19 3.99
C ILE A 86 0.61 -0.20 4.47
N GLY A 87 1.11 -0.28 5.70
CA GLY A 87 1.48 -1.54 6.37
C GLY A 87 2.91 -2.01 6.14
N ASN A 88 3.79 -1.15 5.61
CA ASN A 88 5.21 -1.45 5.50
C ASN A 88 5.93 -1.18 6.83
N TYR A 89 6.98 -1.96 7.08
CA TYR A 89 7.96 -1.65 8.11
C TYR A 89 8.99 -0.66 7.56
N VAL A 90 9.42 0.28 8.39
CA VAL A 90 10.47 1.26 8.07
C VAL A 90 11.40 1.36 9.27
N ASP A 91 12.69 1.15 9.02
CA ASP A 91 13.76 1.37 9.98
C ASP A 91 14.27 2.81 9.87
N ASP A 92 13.95 3.65 10.86
CA ASP A 92 14.29 5.08 10.82
C ASP A 92 15.81 5.34 10.84
N GLU A 93 16.64 4.37 11.24
CA GLU A 93 18.10 4.54 11.30
C GLU A 93 18.74 4.44 9.91
N TYR A 94 18.21 3.55 9.07
CA TYR A 94 18.81 3.20 7.79
C TYR A 94 18.10 3.82 6.59
N PHE A 95 16.91 4.37 6.80
CA PHE A 95 16.03 4.84 5.75
C PHE A 95 16.22 6.30 5.38
N TYR A 96 16.46 6.58 4.10
CA TYR A 96 16.73 7.94 3.61
C TYR A 96 15.61 8.55 2.76
N GLY A 97 14.59 7.78 2.40
CA GLY A 97 13.42 8.23 1.67
C GLY A 97 13.20 7.52 0.34
N LEU A 98 12.27 8.04 -0.48
CA LEU A 98 11.94 7.47 -1.79
C LEU A 98 12.37 8.33 -2.95
N VAL A 99 12.58 7.65 -4.06
CA VAL A 99 12.53 8.24 -5.40
C VAL A 99 11.30 7.73 -6.15
N PHE A 100 10.54 8.69 -6.67
CA PHE A 100 9.41 8.49 -7.56
C PHE A 100 9.73 9.01 -8.96
N LYS A 101 9.17 8.38 -9.98
CA LYS A 101 9.13 8.88 -11.34
C LYS A 101 7.77 8.56 -11.94
N LYS A 102 7.16 9.51 -12.64
CA LYS A 102 5.77 9.41 -13.10
C LYS A 102 5.46 8.17 -13.94
N GLU A 103 6.44 7.72 -14.73
CA GLU A 103 6.29 6.56 -15.61
C GLU A 103 6.51 5.22 -14.88
N MET A 104 6.88 5.23 -13.59
CA MET A 104 7.06 4.03 -12.79
C MET A 104 5.76 3.63 -12.09
N ASN A 105 5.44 2.34 -12.15
CA ASN A 105 4.40 1.75 -11.32
C ASN A 105 5.00 1.28 -9.98
N GLY A 106 5.40 2.25 -9.16
CA GLY A 106 6.05 2.02 -7.88
C GLY A 106 7.02 3.13 -7.49
N PHE A 107 7.87 2.84 -6.51
CA PHE A 107 8.89 3.73 -5.97
C PHE A 107 10.18 2.96 -5.68
N ILE A 108 11.28 3.68 -5.55
CA ILE A 108 12.58 3.13 -5.12
C ILE A 108 12.82 3.59 -3.68
N SER A 109 12.99 2.63 -2.76
CA SER A 109 13.48 2.88 -1.40
C SER A 109 15.00 3.03 -1.40
N ILE A 110 15.50 3.97 -0.61
CA ILE A 110 16.94 4.13 -0.37
C ILE A 110 17.21 3.85 1.11
N GLU A 111 17.90 2.74 1.34
CA GLU A 111 18.37 2.30 2.65
C GLU A 111 19.89 2.12 2.61
N TYR A 112 20.55 2.37 3.75
CA TYR A 112 21.95 2.07 3.94
C TYR A 112 22.08 0.84 4.84
N ASP A 113 22.97 -0.09 4.50
CA ASP A 113 23.34 -1.21 5.35
C ASP A 113 24.87 -1.24 5.45
N ASP A 114 25.41 -1.31 6.67
CA ASP A 114 26.85 -1.40 6.93
C ASP A 114 27.29 -2.88 6.91
N SER A 115 27.12 -3.52 5.76
CA SER A 115 27.30 -4.97 5.60
C SER A 115 28.64 -5.36 4.98
N GLY A 116 29.69 -4.57 5.23
CA GLY A 116 31.02 -4.63 4.58
C GLY A 116 31.55 -6.01 4.18
#